data_AF-A0A3B0RRX3-F1
#
_entry.id   AF-A0A3B0RRX3-F1
#
_cell.length_a   1.000
_cell.length_b   1.000
_cell.length_c   1.000
_cell.angle_alpha   90.00
_cell.angle_beta   90.00
_cell.angle_gamma   90.00
#
_symmetry.space_group_name_H-M   'P 1'
#
loop_
_entity.id
_entity.type
_entity.pdbx_description
1 polymer ?
#
loop_
_entity_poly.entity_id
_entity_poly.type
_entity_poly.pdbx_seq_one_letter_code
_entity_poly.pdbx_strand_id
1 'polypeptide(L)'
;MAELRFTILGCGSSGGVPRLGGHWGDCDPKNPKNTRRRCSLLIERISDAGTTRVLIDTSPDLRAQLLGAGIGELDAVLYTHNHADHVHGIDDLRMIVFNMKKRLPVWADGDT
;
A
#
# COMPACT_ATOMS: atom_id res chain seq x y z
N MET A 1 17.64 7.28 -18.83
CA MET A 1 17.99 6.40 -17.68
C MET A 1 16.75 6.18 -16.86
N ALA A 2 16.56 5.01 -16.24
CA ALA A 2 15.37 4.76 -15.41
C ALA A 2 15.63 5.15 -13.95
N GLU A 3 14.70 5.88 -13.34
CA GLU A 3 14.68 6.22 -11.92
C GLU A 3 13.85 5.19 -11.13
N LEU A 4 14.28 4.84 -9.92
CA LEU A 4 13.49 4.06 -8.98
C LEU A 4 12.98 4.97 -7.86
N ARG A 5 11.67 5.02 -7.67
CA ARG A 5 11.02 5.77 -6.59
C ARG A 5 10.31 4.80 -5.64
N PHE A 6 10.50 5.05 -4.35
CA PHE A 6 9.93 4.26 -3.27
C PHE A 6 9.06 5.16 -2.39
N THR A 7 7.78 4.82 -2.24
CA THR A 7 6.85 5.58 -1.43
C THR A 7 6.35 4.71 -0.28
N ILE A 8 6.70 5.07 0.95
CA ILE A 8 6.17 4.44 2.15
C ILE A 8 4.70 4.86 2.30
N LEU A 9 3.79 3.95 1.96
CA LEU A 9 2.35 4.19 2.04
C LEU A 9 1.83 4.06 3.48
N GLY A 10 2.49 3.24 4.28
CA GLY A 10 2.27 3.13 5.71
C GLY A 10 3.47 2.51 6.41
N CYS A 11 3.64 2.85 7.69
CA CYS A 11 4.77 2.43 8.53
C CYS A 11 4.33 2.09 9.96
N GLY A 12 3.04 1.85 10.17
CA GLY A 12 2.47 1.42 11.44
C GLY A 12 2.55 -0.09 11.61
N SER A 13 2.39 -0.53 12.86
CA SER A 13 2.10 -1.93 13.16
C SER A 13 0.71 -2.33 12.66
N SER A 14 0.32 -3.59 12.87
CA SER A 14 -1.00 -4.12 12.50
C SER A 14 -2.18 -3.29 13.02
N GLY A 15 -2.05 -2.68 14.19
CA GLY A 15 -3.06 -1.82 14.80
C GLY A 15 -3.06 -0.35 14.35
N GLY A 16 -2.07 0.06 13.55
CA GLY A 16 -1.82 1.47 13.21
C GLY A 16 -1.44 2.32 14.43
N VAL A 17 -1.30 3.63 14.20
CA VAL A 17 -1.15 4.64 15.26
C VAL A 17 -2.05 5.85 14.96
N PRO A 18 -2.91 6.28 15.91
CA PRO A 18 -3.20 5.61 17.18
C PRO A 18 -3.94 4.29 16.96
N ARG A 19 -3.88 3.39 17.96
CA ARG A 19 -4.82 2.25 17.99
C ARG A 19 -6.25 2.74 18.22
N LEU A 20 -7.24 1.91 17.90
CA LEU A 20 -8.65 2.15 18.21
C LEU A 20 -8.82 2.58 19.68
N GLY A 21 -9.69 3.56 19.93
CA GLY A 21 -9.82 4.20 21.25
C GLY A 21 -8.87 5.39 21.47
N GLY A 22 -8.10 5.80 20.46
CA GLY A 22 -7.20 6.95 20.56
C GLY A 22 -5.95 6.66 21.39
N HIS A 23 -5.51 5.40 21.45
CA HIS A 23 -4.33 5.00 22.21
C HIS A 23 -3.06 5.25 21.40
N TRP A 24 -2.36 6.34 21.71
CA TRP A 24 -1.11 6.76 21.06
C TRP A 24 0.15 6.08 21.61
N GLY A 25 0.07 5.47 22.80
CA GLY A 25 1.26 5.05 23.54
C GLY A 25 2.15 6.26 23.83
N ASP A 26 3.45 6.12 23.59
CA ASP A 26 4.43 7.20 23.79
C ASP A 26 4.55 8.15 22.60
N CYS A 27 3.75 7.98 21.55
CA CYS A 27 3.78 8.87 20.39
C CYS A 27 3.14 10.22 20.71
N ASP A 28 3.82 11.31 20.37
CA ASP A 28 3.25 12.67 20.43
C ASP A 28 2.09 12.80 19.40
N PRO A 29 0.84 13.03 19.84
CA PRO A 29 -0.31 13.18 18.96
C PRO A 29 -0.29 14.47 18.13
N LYS A 30 0.54 15.46 18.49
CA LYS A 30 0.67 16.72 17.75
C LYS A 30 1.63 16.62 16.57
N ASN A 31 2.48 15.60 16.55
CA ASN A 31 3.38 15.36 15.42
C ASN A 31 2.64 14.55 14.34
N PRO A 32 2.36 15.13 13.15
CA PRO A 32 1.57 14.45 12.12
C PRO A 32 2.25 13.17 11.59
N LYS A 33 3.57 13.03 11.73
CA LYS A 33 4.31 11.81 11.35
C LYS A 33 4.00 10.61 12.25
N ASN A 34 3.38 10.84 13.41
CA ASN A 34 2.98 9.77 14.32
C ASN A 34 1.63 9.16 14.00
N THR A 35 0.84 9.74 13.09
CA THR A 35 -0.33 9.07 12.54
C THR A 35 0.11 8.07 11.49
N ARG A 36 0.01 6.77 11.79
CA ARG A 36 0.58 5.69 10.96
C ARG A 36 -0.50 4.73 10.50
N ARG A 37 -0.63 4.61 9.18
CA ARG A 37 -1.37 3.54 8.49
C ARG A 37 -0.60 2.22 8.56
N ARG A 38 -1.30 1.09 8.37
CA ARG A 38 -0.67 -0.24 8.29
C ARG A 38 0.38 -0.29 7.18
N CYS A 39 1.39 -1.13 7.36
CA CYS A 39 2.55 -1.20 6.50
C CYS A 39 2.17 -1.49 5.03
N SER A 40 2.75 -0.73 4.10
CA SER A 40 2.67 -0.97 2.65
C SER A 40 3.70 -0.10 1.93
N LEU A 41 4.21 -0.58 0.80
CA LEU A 41 5.22 0.10 -0.02
C LEU A 41 4.75 0.16 -1.48
N LEU A 42 4.88 1.34 -2.09
CA LEU A 42 4.77 1.48 -3.54
C LEU A 42 6.17 1.64 -4.14
N ILE A 43 6.46 0.85 -5.17
CA ILE A 43 7.69 0.91 -5.94
C ILE A 43 7.34 1.34 -7.36
N GLU A 44 8.02 2.37 -7.85
CA GLU A 44 7.85 2.87 -9.20
C GLU A 44 9.19 2.85 -9.94
N ARG A 45 9.19 2.32 -11.16
CA ARG A 45 10.30 2.46 -12.11
C ARG A 45 9.87 3.43 -13.20
N ILE A 46 10.50 4.60 -13.24
CA ILE A 46 10.13 5.71 -14.11
C ILE A 46 11.17 5.81 -15.23
N SER A 47 10.73 5.78 -16.48
CA SER A 47 11.59 5.88 -17.66
C SER A 47 10.88 6.62 -18.79
N ASP A 48 11.61 6.91 -19.87
CA ASP A 48 11.06 7.56 -21.06
C ASP A 48 9.95 6.73 -21.75
N ALA A 49 9.91 5.42 -21.49
CA ALA A 49 8.89 4.51 -22.00
C ALA A 49 7.62 4.44 -21.12
N GLY A 50 7.61 5.10 -19.97
CA GLY A 50 6.51 5.08 -19.00
C GLY A 50 6.95 4.70 -17.59
N THR A 51 5.95 4.55 -16.71
CA THR A 51 6.13 4.19 -15.30
C THR A 51 5.57 2.80 -15.02
N THR A 52 6.41 1.89 -14.51
CA THR A 52 5.96 0.62 -13.94
C THR A 52 5.67 0.80 -12.45
N ARG A 53 4.51 0.34 -11.97
CA ARG A 53 4.07 0.48 -10.58
C ARG A 53 3.82 -0.86 -9.92
N VAL A 54 4.50 -1.13 -8.82
CA VAL A 54 4.38 -2.36 -8.06
C VAL A 54 4.01 -2.03 -6.62
N LEU A 55 2.90 -2.60 -6.15
CA LEU A 55 2.45 -2.48 -4.77
C LEU A 55 2.94 -3.68 -3.96
N ILE A 56 3.47 -3.42 -2.76
CA ILE A 56 3.75 -4.44 -1.76
C ILE A 56 2.66 -4.35 -0.68
N ASP A 57 1.91 -5.44 -0.53
CA ASP A 57 0.78 -5.64 0.38
C ASP A 57 -0.43 -4.71 0.14
N THR A 58 -1.63 -5.28 0.26
CA THR A 58 -2.90 -4.54 0.25
C THR A 58 -3.42 -4.42 1.67
N SER A 59 -2.82 -3.50 2.43
CA SER A 59 -3.29 -3.21 3.78
C SER A 59 -4.76 -2.78 3.77
N PRO A 60 -5.51 -2.91 4.88
CA PRO A 60 -6.88 -2.41 4.88
C PRO A 60 -6.97 -0.86 4.83
N ASP A 61 -5.84 -0.14 4.74
CA ASP A 61 -5.78 1.30 4.46
C ASP A 61 -5.60 1.60 2.95
N LEU A 62 -5.61 0.59 2.08
CA LEU A 62 -5.18 0.67 0.68
C LEU A 62 -5.82 1.82 -0.08
N ARG A 63 -7.14 1.95 -0.06
CA ARG A 63 -7.84 3.05 -0.74
C ARG A 63 -7.29 4.42 -0.33
N ALA A 64 -7.11 4.68 0.96
CA ALA A 64 -6.60 5.96 1.44
C ALA A 64 -5.10 6.15 1.11
N GLN A 65 -4.34 5.06 1.07
CA GLN A 65 -2.93 5.04 0.65
C GLN A 65 -2.79 5.42 -0.83
N LEU A 66 -3.49 4.75 -1.73
CA LEU A 66 -3.42 5.00 -3.16
C LEU A 66 -3.98 6.37 -3.54
N LEU A 67 -5.10 6.80 -2.95
CA LEU A 67 -5.64 8.15 -3.16
C LEU A 67 -4.65 9.23 -2.69
N GLY A 68 -4.01 9.03 -1.52
CA GLY A 68 -3.00 9.95 -1.01
C GLY A 68 -1.74 10.04 -1.87
N ALA A 69 -1.41 8.95 -2.58
CA ALA A 69 -0.29 8.89 -3.52
C ALA A 69 -0.68 9.25 -4.97
N GLY A 70 -1.96 9.51 -5.25
CA GLY A 70 -2.44 9.81 -6.61
C GLY A 70 -2.37 8.61 -7.57
N ILE A 71 -2.50 7.38 -7.06
CA ILE A 71 -2.35 6.14 -7.84
C ILE A 71 -3.72 5.56 -8.20
N GLY A 72 -3.96 5.38 -9.50
CA GLY A 72 -5.16 4.72 -10.04
C GLY A 72 -4.88 3.47 -10.88
N GLU A 73 -3.61 3.12 -11.08
CA GLU A 73 -3.15 2.02 -11.93
C GLU A 73 -1.96 1.32 -11.27
N LEU A 74 -1.88 -0.01 -11.38
CA LEU A 74 -0.78 -0.84 -10.87
C LEU A 74 -0.42 -1.91 -11.90
N ASP A 75 0.86 -2.21 -12.06
CA ASP A 75 1.31 -3.30 -12.94
C ASP A 75 1.38 -4.64 -12.23
N ALA A 76 1.60 -4.65 -10.92
CA ALA A 76 1.58 -5.85 -10.10
C ALA A 76 1.34 -5.54 -8.62
N VAL A 77 0.90 -6.57 -7.89
CA VAL A 77 0.89 -6.62 -6.43
C VAL A 77 1.74 -7.79 -5.97
N LEU A 78 2.58 -7.59 -4.96
CA LEU A 78 3.28 -8.66 -4.25
C LEU A 78 2.79 -8.69 -2.81
N TYR A 79 2.50 -9.87 -2.30
CA TYR A 79 2.21 -10.09 -0.89
C TYR A 79 3.42 -10.65 -0.16
N THR A 80 3.62 -10.17 1.07
CA THR A 80 4.67 -10.65 1.96
C THR A 80 4.21 -11.87 2.77
N HIS A 81 2.98 -11.84 3.29
CA HIS A 81 2.32 -12.93 4.04
C HIS A 81 0.82 -12.62 4.23
N ASN A 82 0.03 -13.60 4.70
CA ASN A 82 -1.44 -13.53 4.78
C ASN A 82 -2.05 -12.91 6.05
N HIS A 83 -1.28 -12.16 6.83
CA HIS A 83 -1.88 -11.48 7.98
C HIS A 83 -2.79 -10.33 7.57
N ALA A 84 -3.84 -10.11 8.36
CA ALA A 84 -4.93 -9.19 8.08
C ALA A 84 -4.48 -7.77 7.66
N ASP A 85 -3.46 -7.25 8.32
CA ASP A 85 -2.89 -5.93 8.07
C ASP A 85 -2.16 -5.80 6.73
N HIS A 86 -1.90 -6.91 6.05
CA HIS A 86 -1.23 -6.99 4.75
C HIS A 86 -2.19 -7.37 3.59
N VAL A 87 -3.30 -8.05 3.87
CA VAL A 87 -4.18 -8.59 2.81
C VAL A 87 -5.62 -8.07 2.80
N HIS A 88 -6.15 -7.53 3.90
CA HIS A 88 -7.59 -7.21 3.98
C HIS A 88 -8.04 -5.97 3.19
N GLY A 89 -7.15 -5.28 2.47
CA GLY A 89 -7.50 -4.25 1.48
C GLY A 89 -7.73 -4.77 0.07
N ILE A 90 -7.63 -6.09 -0.16
CA ILE A 90 -7.60 -6.68 -1.51
C ILE A 90 -8.81 -6.32 -2.39
N ASP A 91 -10.00 -6.10 -1.83
CA ASP A 91 -11.20 -5.76 -2.62
C ASP A 91 -11.07 -4.40 -3.34
N ASP A 92 -10.27 -3.46 -2.81
CA ASP A 92 -10.03 -2.17 -3.45
C ASP A 92 -9.27 -2.31 -4.79
N LEU A 93 -8.55 -3.42 -5.02
CA LEU A 93 -7.91 -3.72 -6.31
C LEU A 93 -8.93 -3.87 -7.46
N ARG A 94 -10.21 -4.11 -7.14
CA ARG A 94 -11.30 -4.11 -8.12
C ARG A 94 -11.29 -2.82 -8.93
N MET A 95 -11.15 -1.66 -8.28
CA MET A 95 -11.17 -0.38 -8.98
C MET A 95 -9.95 -0.19 -9.88
N ILE A 96 -8.78 -0.72 -9.49
CA ILE A 96 -7.58 -0.73 -10.33
C ILE A 96 -7.83 -1.55 -11.61
N VAL A 97 -8.42 -2.74 -11.48
CA VAL A 97 -8.78 -3.58 -12.64
C VAL A 97 -9.80 -2.88 -13.55
N PHE A 98 -10.80 -2.19 -12.98
CA PHE A 98 -11.77 -1.42 -13.77
C PHE A 98 -11.10 -0.29 -14.56
N ASN A 99 -10.18 0.46 -13.94
CA ASN A 99 -9.44 1.54 -14.61
C ASN A 99 -8.60 1.01 -15.78
N MET A 100 -7.93 -0.11 -15.58
CA MET A 100 -6.96 -0.66 -16.52
C MET A 100 -7.56 -1.61 -17.56
N LYS A 101 -8.79 -2.09 -17.33
CA LYS A 101 -9.50 -3.09 -18.15
C LYS A 101 -8.68 -4.35 -18.46
N LYS A 102 -7.79 -4.73 -17.53
CA LYS A 102 -6.97 -5.95 -17.61
C LYS A 102 -6.83 -6.58 -16.24
N ARG A 103 -6.66 -7.90 -16.20
CA ARG A 103 -6.38 -8.61 -14.95
C ARG A 103 -5.06 -8.10 -14.36
N LEU A 104 -5.07 -7.78 -13.07
CA LEU A 104 -3.90 -7.36 -12.32
C LEU A 104 -3.10 -8.60 -11.87
N PRO A 105 -1.83 -8.75 -12.27
CA PRO A 105 -0.95 -9.79 -11.74
C PRO A 105 -0.75 -9.63 -10.23
N VAL A 106 -0.89 -10.74 -9.51
CA VAL A 106 -0.68 -10.83 -8.07
C VAL A 106 0.31 -11.96 -7.81
N TRP A 107 1.28 -11.69 -6.96
CA TRP A 107 2.35 -12.62 -6.59
C TRP A 107 2.34 -12.85 -5.08
N ALA A 108 2.41 -14.11 -4.69
CA ALA A 108 2.46 -14.55 -3.30
C ALA A 108 3.18 -15.91 -3.26
N ASP A 109 3.61 -16.35 -2.08
CA ASP A 109 4.06 -17.73 -1.90
C ASP A 109 2.88 -18.70 -1.80
N GLY A 110 3.14 -19.98 -1.49
CA GLY A 110 2.07 -20.99 -1.44
C GLY A 110 1.17 -20.90 -0.21
N ASP A 111 1.67 -20.33 0.89
CA ASP A 111 0.95 -20.23 2.16
C ASP A 111 0.06 -18.98 2.23
N THR A 112 0.36 -17.98 1.41
CA THR A 112 -0.32 -16.68 1.36
C THR A 112 -1.53 -16.67 0.43
#